data_AF-A0A846YU56-F1
#
_entry.id   AF-A0A846YU56-F1
#
_cell.length_a   1.000
_cell.length_b   1.000
_cell.length_c   1.000
_cell.angle_alpha   90.00
_cell.angle_beta   90.00
_cell.angle_gamma   90.00
#
_symmetry.space_group_name_H-M   'P 1'
#
loop_
_entity.id
_entity.type
_entity.pdbx_description
1 polymer ?
#
loop_
_entity_poly.entity_id
_entity_poly.type
_entity_poly.pdbx_seq_one_letter_code
_entity_poly.pdbx_strand_id
1 'polypeptide(L)'
;METPEPSAAELVESVVRAGADAGYRIDRDTEGRLQITAINNEPVKHSLTFAVTDQELRAYYLRLAANTGKPVAASTPWQTWTLLMSAHLDEAVYEAEVLDRACMITVGETGFQPMPT
;
A
#
# COMPACT_ATOMS: atom_id res chain seq x y z
N MET A 1 27.82 -3.71 6.17
CA MET A 1 26.80 -3.38 7.19
C MET A 1 25.47 -3.71 6.57
N GLU A 2 24.75 -4.68 7.12
CA GLU A 2 23.37 -4.93 6.72
C GLU A 2 22.53 -3.74 7.16
N THR A 3 21.77 -3.14 6.25
CA THR A 3 20.79 -2.11 6.61
C THR A 3 19.74 -2.80 7.48
N PRO A 4 19.38 -2.25 8.67
CA PRO A 4 18.36 -2.87 9.51
C PRO A 4 17.04 -3.00 8.75
N GLU A 5 16.30 -4.07 9.01
CA GLU A 5 14.94 -4.22 8.49
C GLU A 5 14.07 -3.02 8.90
N PRO A 6 13.20 -2.51 8.00
CA PRO A 6 12.30 -1.43 8.34
C PRO A 6 11.30 -1.87 9.42
N SER A 7 11.01 -0.96 10.33
CA SER A 7 9.92 -1.10 11.30
C SER A 7 8.55 -1.03 10.61
N ALA A 8 7.51 -1.48 11.31
CA ALA A 8 6.13 -1.36 10.82
C ALA A 8 5.73 0.10 10.56
N ALA A 9 6.20 1.03 11.41
CA ALA A 9 5.96 2.45 11.23
C ALA A 9 6.60 2.98 9.93
N GLU A 10 7.83 2.58 9.61
CA GLU A 10 8.50 2.95 8.36
C GLU A 10 7.79 2.36 7.13
N LEU A 11 7.28 1.13 7.23
CA LEU A 11 6.46 0.53 6.18
C LEU A 11 5.17 1.33 5.96
N VAL A 12 4.44 1.66 7.03
CA VAL A 12 3.23 2.49 6.96
C VAL A 12 3.52 3.87 6.37
N GLU A 13 4.56 4.55 6.85
CA GLU A 13 4.97 5.86 6.34
C GLU A 13 5.31 5.79 4.85
N SER A 14 5.97 4.74 4.40
CA SER A 14 6.28 4.56 2.97
C SER A 14 5.05 4.37 2.10
N VAL A 15 4.00 3.70 2.60
CA VAL A 15 2.71 3.57 1.89
C VAL A 15 2.04 4.93 1.79
N VAL A 16 1.99 5.69 2.88
CA VAL A 16 1.44 7.05 2.90
C VAL A 16 2.19 7.97 1.94
N ARG A 17 3.52 7.91 1.93
CA ARG A 17 4.37 8.69 1.03
C ARG A 17 4.15 8.30 -0.44
N ALA A 18 4.12 7.00 -0.74
CA ALA A 18 3.85 6.53 -2.10
C ALA A 18 2.47 7.01 -2.59
N GLY A 19 1.46 6.97 -1.73
CA GLY A 19 0.15 7.53 -2.06
C GLY A 19 0.20 9.03 -2.31
N ALA A 20 0.89 9.80 -1.47
CA ALA A 20 1.04 11.24 -1.66
C ALA A 20 1.75 11.58 -2.99
N ASP A 21 2.81 10.83 -3.33
CA ASP A 21 3.54 10.99 -4.60
C ASP A 21 2.65 10.65 -5.81
N ALA A 22 1.69 9.74 -5.65
CA ALA A 22 0.67 9.38 -6.65
C ALA A 22 -0.57 10.32 -6.66
N GLY A 23 -0.62 11.32 -5.78
CA GLY A 23 -1.73 12.27 -5.68
C GLY A 23 -2.88 11.83 -4.79
N TYR A 24 -2.70 10.78 -3.98
CA TYR A 24 -3.68 10.29 -3.01
C TYR A 24 -3.53 10.97 -1.66
N ARG A 25 -4.67 11.37 -1.07
CA ARG A 25 -4.74 11.75 0.33
C ARG A 25 -5.04 10.51 1.16
N ILE A 26 -4.06 10.08 1.95
CA ILE A 26 -4.18 8.96 2.89
C ILE A 26 -4.20 9.53 4.32
N ASP A 27 -5.36 9.47 4.96
CA ASP A 27 -5.57 9.90 6.33
C ASP A 27 -5.78 8.68 7.25
N ARG A 28 -6.01 8.92 8.54
CA ARG A 28 -6.48 7.87 9.47
C ARG A 28 -7.97 8.04 9.78
N ASP A 29 -8.70 6.93 9.80
CA ASP A 29 -10.09 6.90 10.26
C ASP A 29 -10.19 6.99 11.80
N THR A 30 -11.41 6.96 12.33
CA THR A 30 -11.67 7.03 13.79
C THR A 30 -11.12 5.85 14.57
N GLU A 31 -10.82 4.73 13.90
CA GLU A 31 -10.21 3.53 14.48
C GLU A 31 -8.68 3.52 14.30
N GLY A 32 -8.12 4.57 13.68
CA GLY A 32 -6.69 4.73 13.43
C GLY A 32 -6.17 3.99 12.21
N ARG A 33 -7.05 3.40 11.37
CA ARG A 33 -6.67 2.73 10.12
C ARG A 33 -6.41 3.72 9.02
N LEU A 34 -5.50 3.40 8.10
CA LEU A 34 -5.29 4.23 6.92
C LEU A 34 -6.54 4.24 6.03
N GLN A 35 -6.80 5.36 5.38
CA GLN A 35 -7.92 5.53 4.48
C GLN A 35 -7.58 6.51 3.35
N ILE A 36 -7.86 6.12 2.10
CA ILE A 36 -7.81 7.06 0.97
C ILE A 36 -9.11 7.86 0.96
N THR A 37 -8.98 9.19 1.08
CA THR A 37 -10.10 10.14 1.20
C THR A 37 -10.23 11.06 -0.01
N ALA A 38 -9.15 11.24 -0.79
CA ALA A 38 -9.16 12.06 -2.00
C ALA A 38 -8.09 11.58 -2.99
N ILE A 39 -8.35 11.81 -4.28
CA ILE A 39 -7.42 11.59 -5.40
C ILE A 39 -7.29 12.92 -6.15
N ASN A 40 -6.06 13.40 -6.37
CA ASN A 40 -5.79 14.68 -7.04
C ASN A 40 -6.56 15.88 -6.44
N ASN A 41 -6.74 15.87 -5.12
CA ASN A 41 -7.54 16.83 -4.33
C ASN A 41 -9.07 16.76 -4.52
N GLU A 42 -9.58 15.79 -5.29
CA GLU A 42 -11.00 15.52 -5.39
C GLU A 42 -11.41 14.42 -4.40
N PRO A 43 -12.45 14.61 -3.57
CA PRO A 43 -12.92 13.57 -2.67
C PRO A 43 -13.33 12.31 -3.43
N VAL A 44 -12.94 11.13 -2.94
CA VAL A 44 -13.43 9.87 -3.51
C VAL A 44 -14.90 9.67 -3.13
N LYS A 45 -15.69 9.07 -4.05
CA LYS A 45 -17.10 8.75 -3.81
C LYS A 45 -17.29 7.80 -2.62
N HIS A 46 -16.40 6.82 -2.51
CA HIS A 46 -16.33 5.87 -1.41
C HIS A 46 -14.90 5.85 -0.89
N SER A 47 -14.71 6.17 0.38
CA SER A 47 -13.39 6.08 1.00
C SER A 47 -12.89 4.64 0.98
N LEU A 48 -11.60 4.45 0.70
CA LEU A 48 -10.97 3.13 0.66
C LEU A 48 -10.18 2.90 1.94
N THR A 49 -10.69 2.06 2.82
CA THR A 49 -10.07 1.82 4.14
C THR A 49 -9.11 0.65 4.07
N PHE A 50 -7.89 0.80 4.58
CA PHE A 50 -6.93 -0.30 4.70
C PHE A 50 -7.32 -1.19 5.87
N ALA A 51 -7.72 -2.42 5.56
CA ALA A 51 -7.86 -3.51 6.52
C ALA A 51 -6.56 -4.34 6.54
N VAL A 52 -5.44 -3.65 6.81
CA VAL A 52 -4.10 -4.24 6.86
C VAL A 52 -3.49 -3.93 8.22
N THR A 53 -3.11 -4.98 8.94
CA THR A 53 -2.36 -4.87 10.19
C THR A 53 -0.87 -4.64 9.93
N ASP A 54 -0.19 -4.05 10.90
CA ASP A 54 1.28 -3.90 10.89
C ASP A 54 2.00 -5.24 10.64
N GLN A 55 1.46 -6.34 11.19
CA GLN A 55 2.00 -7.68 10.99
C GLN A 55 1.83 -8.17 9.55
N GLU A 56 0.66 -7.95 8.94
CA GLU A 56 0.40 -8.32 7.55
C GLU A 56 1.25 -7.49 6.58
N LEU A 57 1.41 -6.20 6.86
CA LEU A 57 2.28 -5.32 6.08
C LEU A 57 3.75 -5.76 6.17
N ARG A 58 4.22 -6.13 7.38
CA ARG A 58 5.56 -6.70 7.57
C ARG A 58 5.73 -8.04 6.87
N ALA A 59 4.74 -8.94 6.98
CA ALA A 59 4.77 -10.23 6.30
C ALA A 59 4.81 -10.02 4.78
N TYR A 60 4.11 -9.02 4.26
CA TYR A 60 4.15 -8.67 2.85
C TYR A 60 5.53 -8.17 2.41
N TYR A 61 6.13 -7.26 3.17
CA TYR A 61 7.50 -6.80 2.94
C TYR A 61 8.49 -7.97 2.87
N LEU A 62 8.42 -8.91 3.80
CA LEU A 62 9.29 -10.09 3.82
C LEU A 62 9.06 -11.01 2.60
N ARG A 63 7.81 -11.16 2.13
CA ARG A 63 7.51 -11.91 0.89
C ARG A 63 8.12 -11.25 -0.34
N LEU A 64 8.06 -9.91 -0.44
CA LEU A 64 8.70 -9.17 -1.52
C LEU A 64 10.23 -9.26 -1.43
N ALA A 65 10.79 -9.10 -0.21
CA ALA A 65 12.21 -9.23 0.06
C ALA A 65 12.77 -10.59 -0.38
N ALA A 66 12.09 -11.68 -0.05
CA ALA A 66 12.48 -13.04 -0.44
C ALA A 66 12.50 -13.27 -1.97
N ASN A 67 11.80 -12.42 -2.74
CA ASN A 67 11.76 -12.48 -4.19
C ASN A 67 12.74 -11.50 -4.87
N THR A 68 13.45 -10.65 -4.11
CA THR A 68 14.49 -9.76 -4.64
C THR A 68 15.76 -10.53 -5.02
N GLY A 69 16.41 -10.17 -6.13
CA GLY A 69 17.60 -10.84 -6.67
C GLY A 69 17.37 -11.77 -7.87
N LYS A 70 16.15 -11.85 -8.42
CA LYS A 70 15.90 -12.35 -9.79
C LYS A 70 16.34 -11.28 -10.81
N PRO A 71 16.67 -11.63 -12.08
CA PRO A 71 17.54 -10.84 -12.98
C PRO A 71 17.08 -9.41 -13.37
N VAL A 72 16.01 -8.89 -12.78
CA VAL A 72 15.38 -7.59 -13.11
C VAL A 72 14.98 -6.81 -11.83
N ALA A 73 15.36 -7.25 -10.63
CA ALA A 73 14.96 -6.63 -9.37
C ALA A 73 15.89 -5.48 -8.94
N ALA A 74 15.32 -4.45 -8.29
CA ALA A 74 16.07 -3.39 -7.62
C ALA A 74 17.09 -3.95 -6.61
N SER A 75 18.13 -3.17 -6.30
CA SER A 75 19.34 -3.65 -5.61
C SER A 75 19.11 -4.10 -4.16
N THR A 76 17.99 -3.71 -3.52
CA THR A 76 17.65 -4.12 -2.14
C THR A 76 16.14 -4.38 -1.96
N PRO A 77 15.74 -5.20 -0.97
CA PRO A 77 14.34 -5.36 -0.55
C PRO A 77 13.58 -4.06 -0.35
N TRP A 78 14.20 -3.07 0.30
CA TRP A 78 13.60 -1.77 0.54
C TRP A 78 13.36 -1.00 -0.77
N GLN A 79 14.31 -1.02 -1.70
CA GLN A 79 14.13 -0.37 -3.00
C GLN A 79 13.01 -1.05 -3.80
N THR A 80 12.93 -2.38 -3.79
CA THR A 80 11.81 -3.10 -4.41
C THR A 80 10.48 -2.75 -3.75
N TRP A 81 10.43 -2.71 -2.42
CA TRP A 81 9.25 -2.29 -1.68
C TRP A 81 8.78 -0.90 -2.10
N THR A 82 9.65 0.12 -1.99
CA THR A 82 9.30 1.51 -2.33
C THR A 82 8.88 1.66 -3.79
N LEU A 83 9.55 0.96 -4.72
CA LEU A 83 9.21 0.97 -6.13
C LEU A 83 7.79 0.44 -6.39
N LEU A 84 7.43 -0.64 -5.70
CA LEU A 84 6.16 -1.33 -5.93
C LEU A 84 4.97 -0.68 -5.21
N MET A 85 5.18 0.05 -4.11
CA MET A 85 4.07 0.62 -3.33
C MET A 85 3.20 1.56 -4.15
N SER A 86 3.78 2.40 -5.01
CA SER A 86 2.98 3.26 -5.90
C SER A 86 2.11 2.43 -6.84
N ALA A 87 2.70 1.44 -7.53
CA ALA A 87 1.96 0.61 -8.48
C ALA A 87 0.83 -0.19 -7.83
N HIS A 88 1.08 -0.78 -6.65
CA HIS A 88 0.05 -1.52 -5.92
C HIS A 88 -1.08 -0.62 -5.42
N LEU A 89 -0.78 0.64 -5.04
CA LEU A 89 -1.81 1.60 -4.67
C LEU A 89 -2.66 2.00 -5.88
N ASP A 90 -2.01 2.31 -7.01
CA ASP A 90 -2.70 2.67 -8.25
C ASP A 90 -3.63 1.56 -8.73
N GLU A 91 -3.16 0.31 -8.70
CA GLU A 91 -3.94 -0.87 -9.06
C GLU A 91 -5.14 -1.05 -8.12
N ALA A 92 -4.93 -0.96 -6.81
CA ALA A 92 -6.01 -1.11 -5.83
C ALA A 92 -7.07 0.00 -5.94
N VAL A 93 -6.65 1.24 -6.22
CA VAL A 93 -7.56 2.38 -6.44
C VAL A 93 -8.36 2.16 -7.73
N TYR A 94 -7.70 1.83 -8.84
CA TYR A 94 -8.35 1.56 -10.12
C TYR A 94 -9.38 0.43 -10.00
N GLU A 95 -9.01 -0.68 -9.36
CA GLU A 95 -9.93 -1.80 -9.16
C GLU A 95 -11.12 -1.42 -8.26
N ALA A 96 -10.90 -0.60 -7.23
CA ALA A 96 -11.98 -0.12 -6.36
C ALA A 96 -12.95 0.80 -7.11
N GLU A 97 -12.45 1.66 -7.99
CA GLU A 97 -13.28 2.50 -8.86
C GLU A 97 -14.13 1.67 -9.82
N VAL A 98 -13.54 0.62 -10.41
CA VAL A 98 -14.26 -0.33 -11.29
C VAL A 98 -15.41 -1.04 -10.55
N LEU A 99 -15.23 -1.31 -9.25
CA LEU A 99 -16.26 -1.94 -8.42
C LEU A 99 -17.43 -1.01 -8.06
N ASP A 100 -17.23 0.31 -8.13
CA ASP A 100 -18.19 1.39 -7.80
C ASP A 100 -18.97 1.18 -6.49
N ARG A 101 -18.27 0.75 -5.43
CA ARG A 101 -18.84 0.52 -4.09
C ARG A 101 -17.79 0.67 -2.99
N ALA A 102 -18.24 0.74 -1.75
CA ALA A 102 -17.36 0.73 -0.59
C ALA A 102 -16.49 -0.54 -0.57
N CYS A 103 -15.19 -0.35 -0.39
CA CYS A 103 -14.19 -1.42 -0.38
C CYS A 103 -13.21 -1.23 0.78
N MET A 104 -12.68 -2.36 1.26
CA MET A 104 -11.50 -2.40 2.10
C MET A 104 -10.29 -2.85 1.29
N ILE A 105 -9.15 -2.19 1.47
CA ILE A 105 -7.89 -2.60 0.89
C ILE A 105 -7.24 -3.63 1.82
N THR A 106 -6.93 -4.81 1.31
CA THR A 106 -6.19 -5.88 2.01
C THR A 106 -4.87 -6.16 1.29
N VAL A 107 -4.00 -6.96 1.93
CA VAL A 107 -2.79 -7.48 1.26
C VAL A 107 -3.12 -8.79 0.56
N GLY A 108 -3.00 -8.79 -0.77
CA GLY A 108 -3.15 -9.95 -1.62
C GLY A 108 -1.89 -10.80 -1.80
N GLU A 109 -1.92 -11.63 -2.84
CA GLU A 109 -0.76 -12.41 -3.27
C GLU A 109 0.30 -11.53 -3.91
N THR A 110 -0.12 -10.58 -4.76
CA THR A 110 0.76 -9.77 -5.62
C THR A 110 0.75 -8.29 -5.31
N GLY A 111 -0.13 -7.81 -4.43
CA GLY A 111 -0.39 -6.37 -4.29
C GLY A 111 -1.39 -6.05 -3.20
N PHE A 112 -1.79 -4.78 -3.16
CA PHE A 112 -2.99 -4.36 -2.44
C PHE A 112 -4.22 -4.75 -3.26
N GLN A 113 -5.26 -5.24 -2.60
CA GLN A 113 -6.49 -5.68 -3.28
C GLN A 113 -7.72 -5.05 -2.62
N PRO A 114 -8.60 -4.40 -3.40
CA PRO A 114 -9.86 -3.91 -2.89
C PRO A 114 -10.88 -5.04 -2.79
N MET A 115 -11.44 -5.20 -1.60
CA MET A 115 -12.48 -6.17 -1.29
C MET A 115 -13.76 -5.41 -0.95
N PRO A 116 -14.87 -5.64 -1.68
CA PRO A 116 -16.16 -5.04 -1.35
C PRO A 116 -16.58 -5.35 0.09
N THR A 117 -17.14 -4.35 0.77
CA THR A 117 -17.67 -4.47 2.15
C THR A 117 -19.16 -4.78 2.17
#